data_AF-A0A150WPU4-F1
#
_entry.id   AF-A0A150WPU4-F1
#
_cell.length_a   1.000
_cell.length_b   1.000
_cell.length_c   1.000
_cell.angle_alpha   90.00
_cell.angle_beta   90.00
_cell.angle_gamma   90.00
#
_symmetry.space_group_name_H-M   'P 1'
#
loop_
_entity.id
_entity.type
_entity.pdbx_description
1 polymer ?
#
loop_
_entity_poly.entity_id
_entity_poly.type
_entity_poly.pdbx_seq_one_letter_code
_entity_poly.pdbx_strand_id
1 'polypeptide(L)'
;MTTFGSLLMTLLATTSFAFKSEAPGKLLRPNFKEAPECSSRPEFLSEVRTDFSSSLTHLPQTLLVARDVEYYVEGKRGEDAVKLHGYQSFVKKNAQVVCGKPTPMGERFSLVAPTLIDNNQKPKVGQSLWQFQIMTEGNKVSFWNLKSSSFGAEPNLENLLKASGATYKVYQRSHDEFELLVTKKEGEITQYLSIRYDSIGNAKAHN
;
A
#
# COMPACT_ATOMS: atom_id res chain seq x y z
N MET A 1 43.98 60.45 -17.14
CA MET A 1 43.82 59.73 -15.85
C MET A 1 42.36 59.78 -15.47
N THR A 2 41.64 58.67 -15.62
CA THR A 2 40.35 58.38 -14.95
C THR A 2 40.11 56.89 -15.12
N THR A 3 40.32 56.14 -14.04
CA THR A 3 40.10 54.71 -13.90
C THR A 3 38.61 54.42 -13.71
N PHE A 4 38.01 53.65 -14.62
CA PHE A 4 36.69 53.04 -14.41
C PHE A 4 36.85 51.88 -13.43
N GLY A 5 36.38 52.08 -12.19
CA GLY A 5 36.28 51.03 -11.18
C GLY A 5 35.03 50.19 -11.43
N SER A 6 35.22 48.93 -11.80
CA SER A 6 34.19 47.89 -11.80
C SER A 6 33.63 47.68 -10.40
N LEU A 7 32.34 47.93 -10.19
CA LEU A 7 31.61 47.42 -9.04
C LEU A 7 30.91 46.12 -9.44
N LEU A 8 31.63 45.01 -9.33
CA LEU A 8 31.09 43.66 -9.46
C LEU A 8 30.35 43.33 -8.16
N MET A 9 29.05 43.60 -8.11
CA MET A 9 28.20 43.16 -6.99
C MET A 9 28.09 41.63 -7.03
N THR A 10 28.85 41.00 -6.14
CA THR A 10 28.76 39.58 -5.79
C THR A 10 27.49 39.36 -4.97
N LEU A 11 26.37 39.09 -5.65
CA LEU A 11 25.18 38.50 -5.04
C LEU A 11 25.38 36.99 -4.96
N LEU A 12 26.17 36.55 -3.97
CA LEU A 12 26.27 35.16 -3.56
C LEU A 12 25.77 35.03 -2.12
N ALA A 13 25.03 33.95 -1.91
CA ALA A 13 24.62 33.37 -0.63
C ALA A 13 23.45 34.05 0.10
N THR A 14 22.25 33.50 -0.10
CA THR A 14 21.57 32.65 0.91
C THR A 14 20.25 32.16 0.32
N THR A 15 20.31 31.26 -0.66
CA THR A 15 19.16 30.37 -0.88
C THR A 15 19.13 29.43 0.32
N SER A 16 18.37 29.83 1.34
CA SER A 16 17.91 28.93 2.38
C SER A 16 17.06 27.87 1.68
N PHE A 17 17.69 26.78 1.26
CA PHE A 17 16.99 25.55 0.97
C PHE A 17 16.44 25.05 2.29
N ALA A 18 15.30 25.62 2.70
CA ALA A 18 14.37 24.91 3.53
C ALA A 18 14.02 23.65 2.73
N PHE A 19 14.72 22.55 3.00
CA PHE A 19 14.31 21.23 2.62
C PHE A 19 12.86 21.11 3.10
N LYS A 20 11.93 21.18 2.16
CA LYS A 20 10.51 20.97 2.43
C LYS A 20 10.42 19.56 3.00
N SER A 21 10.32 19.46 4.32
CA SER A 21 10.31 18.20 5.03
C SER A 21 9.06 17.47 4.58
N GLU A 22 9.27 16.29 4.01
CA GLU A 22 8.26 15.32 3.63
C GLU A 22 7.50 15.65 2.33
N ALA A 23 7.72 14.80 1.32
CA ALA A 23 6.87 14.79 0.15
C ALA A 23 5.42 14.46 0.60
N PRO A 24 4.41 15.24 0.21
CA PRO A 24 3.03 15.00 0.60
C PRO A 24 2.60 13.59 0.17
N GLY A 25 1.98 12.84 1.10
CA GLY A 25 1.44 11.50 0.84
C GLY A 25 2.28 10.30 1.30
N LYS A 26 3.47 10.52 1.90
CA LYS A 26 4.26 9.44 2.50
C LYS A 26 3.89 9.25 3.98
N LEU A 27 3.21 8.15 4.34
CA LEU A 27 3.02 7.80 5.76
C LEU A 27 4.18 6.98 6.33
N LEU A 28 4.74 6.09 5.51
CA LEU A 28 5.88 5.26 5.90
C LEU A 28 7.05 5.52 4.96
N ARG A 29 8.26 5.59 5.53
CA ARG A 29 9.51 5.62 4.76
C ARG A 29 10.10 4.22 4.71
N PRO A 30 10.83 3.86 3.65
CA PRO A 30 11.60 2.63 3.63
C PRO A 30 12.53 2.56 4.85
N ASN A 31 12.50 1.43 5.53
CA ASN A 31 13.32 1.16 6.70
C ASN A 31 13.82 -0.28 6.62
N PHE A 32 14.99 -0.43 6.00
CA PHE A 32 15.59 -1.73 5.73
C PHE A 32 16.15 -2.34 7.01
N LYS A 33 15.62 -3.51 7.36
CA LYS A 33 16.03 -4.28 8.54
C LYS A 33 16.20 -5.75 8.17
N GLU A 34 16.98 -6.45 8.97
CA GLU A 34 17.02 -7.91 8.92
C GLU A 34 15.68 -8.47 9.41
N ALA A 35 15.25 -9.57 8.80
CA ALA A 35 14.01 -10.26 9.12
C ALA A 35 14.27 -11.77 9.15
N PRO A 36 13.53 -12.53 9.99
CA PRO A 36 13.62 -13.99 9.98
C PRO A 36 13.12 -14.54 8.63
N GLU A 37 13.57 -15.73 8.25
CA GLU A 37 13.05 -16.40 7.06
C GLU A 37 11.58 -16.82 7.24
N CYS A 38 10.81 -16.82 6.15
CA CYS A 38 9.42 -17.23 6.18
C CYS A 38 9.29 -18.77 6.24
N SER A 39 8.88 -19.29 7.40
CA SER A 39 8.68 -20.72 7.63
C SER A 39 7.42 -21.28 6.96
N SER A 40 6.35 -20.49 6.85
CA SER A 40 5.06 -20.89 6.28
C SER A 40 4.44 -19.79 5.41
N ARG A 41 3.43 -20.17 4.61
CA ARG A 41 2.55 -19.19 3.95
C ARG A 41 1.61 -18.57 5.00
N PRO A 42 1.24 -17.28 4.87
CA PRO A 42 0.28 -16.64 5.78
C PRO A 42 -1.10 -17.29 5.75
N GLU A 43 -1.79 -17.23 6.88
CA GLU A 43 -3.11 -17.85 7.08
C GLU A 43 -4.17 -17.32 6.10
N PHE A 44 -4.11 -16.04 5.73
CA PHE A 44 -5.07 -15.41 4.81
C PHE A 44 -5.06 -16.02 3.39
N LEU A 45 -4.04 -16.80 3.04
CA LEU A 45 -3.95 -17.54 1.78
C LEU A 45 -4.42 -19.00 1.89
N SER A 46 -4.55 -19.52 3.10
CA SER A 46 -4.98 -20.90 3.37
C SER A 46 -6.43 -21.02 3.81
N GLU A 47 -7.03 -19.94 4.31
CA GLU A 47 -8.44 -19.94 4.73
C GLU A 47 -9.38 -20.13 3.52
N VAL A 48 -10.19 -21.19 3.55
CA VAL A 48 -11.35 -21.33 2.67
C VAL A 48 -12.42 -20.38 3.17
N ARG A 49 -12.74 -19.37 2.37
CA ARG A 49 -13.73 -18.34 2.71
C ARG A 49 -14.86 -18.37 1.71
N THR A 50 -16.06 -18.04 2.18
CA THR A 50 -17.19 -17.81 1.29
C THR A 50 -16.92 -16.52 0.51
N ASP A 51 -16.71 -16.65 -0.80
CA ASP A 51 -16.60 -15.50 -1.71
C ASP A 51 -17.94 -14.72 -1.60
N PHE A 52 -17.92 -13.50 -1.07
CA PHE A 52 -19.13 -12.68 -0.89
C PHE A 52 -19.53 -11.99 -2.19
N SER A 53 -18.53 -11.53 -2.96
CA SER A 53 -18.73 -10.96 -4.28
C SER A 53 -17.43 -10.96 -5.07
N SER A 54 -17.52 -11.25 -6.38
CA SER A 54 -16.42 -11.05 -7.33
C SER A 54 -16.22 -9.58 -7.75
N SER A 55 -17.10 -8.68 -7.29
CA SER A 55 -17.11 -7.25 -7.66
C SER A 55 -17.27 -6.33 -6.45
N LEU A 56 -16.53 -5.22 -6.46
CA LEU A 56 -16.61 -4.16 -5.45
C LEU A 56 -17.95 -3.41 -5.51
N THR A 57 -18.66 -3.44 -6.65
CA THR A 57 -19.97 -2.78 -6.81
C THR A 57 -21.08 -3.40 -5.95
N HIS A 58 -20.94 -4.66 -5.52
CA HIS A 58 -21.92 -5.33 -4.67
C HIS A 58 -21.65 -5.15 -3.17
N LEU A 59 -20.65 -4.33 -2.79
CA LEU A 59 -20.45 -3.98 -1.39
C LEU A 59 -21.70 -3.27 -0.84
N PRO A 60 -22.02 -3.45 0.46
CA PRO A 60 -23.12 -2.71 1.07
C PRO A 60 -22.89 -1.20 0.99
N GLN A 61 -23.96 -0.42 1.08
CA GLN A 61 -23.88 1.05 1.17
C GLN A 61 -23.38 1.45 2.55
N THR A 62 -22.07 1.56 2.67
CA THR A 62 -21.38 1.88 3.92
C THR A 62 -20.05 2.57 3.63
N LEU A 63 -19.38 3.02 4.68
CA LEU A 63 -17.99 3.43 4.63
C LEU A 63 -17.10 2.29 5.14
N LEU A 64 -16.24 1.75 4.29
CA LEU A 64 -15.24 0.77 4.69
C LEU A 64 -13.91 1.47 4.97
N VAL A 65 -13.35 1.25 6.16
CA VAL A 65 -12.07 1.82 6.58
C VAL A 65 -11.08 0.69 6.83
N ALA A 66 -9.92 0.75 6.21
CA ALA A 66 -8.90 -0.28 6.39
C ALA A 66 -8.39 -0.32 7.84
N ARG A 67 -8.44 -1.51 8.42
CA ARG A 67 -7.96 -1.81 9.78
C ARG A 67 -6.50 -2.24 9.75
N ASP A 68 -6.17 -3.16 8.87
CA ASP A 68 -4.84 -3.73 8.70
C ASP A 68 -4.62 -4.26 7.26
N VAL A 69 -3.35 -4.46 6.92
CA VAL A 69 -2.87 -4.99 5.65
C VAL A 69 -1.82 -6.05 5.91
N GLU A 70 -1.90 -7.14 5.16
CA GLU A 70 -0.82 -8.10 4.96
C GLU A 70 -0.39 -8.13 3.49
N TYR A 71 0.91 -8.01 3.25
CA TYR A 71 1.50 -8.11 1.93
C TYR A 71 2.48 -9.27 1.89
N TYR A 72 2.16 -10.29 1.10
CA TYR A 72 3.01 -11.46 0.92
C TYR A 72 3.44 -11.61 -0.54
N VAL A 73 4.72 -11.91 -0.74
CA VAL A 73 5.30 -12.18 -2.06
C VAL A 73 5.94 -13.55 -1.99
N GLU A 74 5.63 -14.42 -2.95
CA GLU A 74 6.30 -15.71 -3.09
C GLU A 74 6.55 -16.09 -4.54
N GLY A 75 7.54 -16.95 -4.75
CA GLY A 75 7.80 -17.55 -6.05
C GLY A 75 9.27 -17.92 -6.21
N LYS A 76 9.73 -17.90 -7.46
CA LYS A 76 11.12 -18.15 -7.82
C LYS A 76 11.64 -17.09 -8.77
N ARG A 77 12.95 -16.86 -8.71
CA ARG A 77 13.70 -16.13 -9.73
C ARG A 77 14.97 -16.91 -10.05
N GLY A 78 14.97 -17.62 -11.18
CA GLY A 78 16.01 -18.61 -11.45
C GLY A 78 15.94 -19.71 -10.39
N GLU A 79 17.04 -19.92 -9.66
CA GLU A 79 17.12 -20.95 -8.61
C GLU A 79 16.70 -20.45 -7.22
N ASP A 80 16.63 -19.13 -7.03
CA ASP A 80 16.34 -18.53 -5.73
C ASP A 80 14.83 -18.46 -5.45
N ALA A 81 14.42 -19.10 -4.36
CA ALA A 81 13.07 -18.93 -3.82
C ALA A 81 12.93 -17.56 -3.14
N VAL A 82 11.89 -16.83 -3.51
CA VAL A 82 11.52 -15.55 -2.90
C VAL A 82 10.35 -15.80 -1.96
N LYS A 83 10.45 -15.33 -0.72
CA LYS A 83 9.34 -15.22 0.24
C LYS A 83 9.53 -13.96 1.07
N LEU A 84 8.57 -13.05 1.03
CA LEU A 84 8.59 -11.79 1.78
C LEU A 84 7.21 -11.54 2.37
N HIS A 85 7.13 -11.11 3.63
CA HIS A 85 5.86 -10.83 4.31
C HIS A 85 5.95 -9.51 5.09
N GLY A 86 5.10 -8.56 4.74
CA GLY A 86 4.90 -7.30 5.45
C GLY A 86 3.53 -7.25 6.11
N TYR A 87 3.46 -6.56 7.25
CA TYR A 87 2.22 -6.30 7.98
C TYR A 87 2.14 -4.83 8.38
N GLN A 88 0.95 -4.25 8.29
CA GLN A 88 0.65 -2.93 8.83
C GLN A 88 -0.71 -2.91 9.52
N SER A 89 -0.77 -2.30 10.70
CA SER A 89 -2.03 -1.90 11.34
C SER A 89 -2.23 -0.39 11.20
N PHE A 90 -3.39 0.02 10.69
CA PHE A 90 -3.79 1.43 10.69
C PHE A 90 -4.31 1.87 12.06
N VAL A 91 -4.91 0.95 12.82
CA VAL A 91 -5.40 1.21 14.18
C VAL A 91 -4.24 1.43 15.15
N LYS A 92 -3.26 0.52 15.18
CA LYS A 92 -2.07 0.62 16.05
C LYS A 92 -0.97 1.52 15.48
N LYS A 93 -1.14 2.01 14.23
CA LYS A 93 -0.19 2.88 13.52
C LYS A 93 1.23 2.29 13.46
N ASN A 94 1.34 0.98 13.27
CA ASN A 94 2.62 0.30 13.15
C ASN A 94 2.71 -0.48 11.84
N ALA A 95 3.92 -0.62 11.33
CA ALA A 95 4.23 -1.44 10.17
C ALA A 95 5.56 -2.14 10.40
N GLN A 96 5.65 -3.38 9.92
CA GLN A 96 6.82 -4.21 10.09
C GLN A 96 6.96 -5.22 8.95
N VAL A 97 8.20 -5.65 8.74
CA VAL A 97 8.47 -6.90 8.01
C VAL A 97 8.27 -8.04 9.01
N VAL A 98 7.39 -8.97 8.68
CA VAL A 98 7.11 -10.17 9.49
C VAL A 98 8.21 -11.20 9.27
N CYS A 99 8.50 -11.49 8.01
CA CYS A 99 9.57 -12.39 7.59
C CYS A 99 10.01 -12.04 6.18
N GLY A 100 11.20 -12.49 5.79
CA GLY A 100 11.64 -12.41 4.42
C GLY A 100 13.00 -13.06 4.23
N LYS A 101 13.12 -13.90 3.20
CA LYS A 101 14.45 -14.33 2.74
C LYS A 101 15.05 -13.21 1.91
N PRO A 102 16.16 -12.59 2.33
CA PRO A 102 16.79 -11.56 1.52
C PRO A 102 17.33 -12.19 0.25
N THR A 103 16.87 -11.73 -0.90
CA THR A 103 17.50 -12.04 -2.17
C THR A 103 18.33 -10.83 -2.60
N PRO A 104 19.51 -11.04 -3.23
CA PRO A 104 20.41 -9.95 -3.67
C PRO A 104 19.83 -9.10 -4.82
N MET A 105 18.52 -9.20 -5.05
CA MET A 105 17.87 -8.78 -6.29
C MET A 105 17.52 -7.29 -6.32
N GLY A 106 17.48 -6.59 -5.18
CA GLY A 106 17.11 -5.17 -5.15
C GLY A 106 15.70 -4.91 -5.71
N GLU A 107 14.86 -5.95 -5.80
CA GLU A 107 13.57 -5.86 -6.47
C GLU A 107 12.52 -5.25 -5.55
N ARG A 108 11.72 -4.36 -6.13
CA ARG A 108 10.62 -3.68 -5.47
C ARG A 108 9.29 -4.23 -5.99
N PHE A 109 8.57 -4.92 -5.13
CA PHE A 109 7.21 -5.37 -5.40
C PHE A 109 6.22 -4.32 -4.95
N SER A 110 5.12 -4.18 -5.70
CA SER A 110 4.11 -3.19 -5.35
C SER A 110 2.71 -3.55 -5.80
N LEU A 111 1.76 -3.35 -4.89
CA LEU A 111 0.32 -3.45 -5.15
C LEU A 111 -0.41 -2.20 -4.69
N VAL A 112 -1.41 -1.81 -5.47
CA VAL A 112 -2.33 -0.73 -5.13
C VAL A 112 -3.61 -1.34 -4.59
N ALA A 113 -4.12 -0.77 -3.51
CA ALA A 113 -5.42 -1.12 -2.99
C ALA A 113 -6.05 0.06 -2.23
N PRO A 114 -7.39 0.07 -2.12
CA PRO A 114 -8.09 1.08 -1.34
C PRO A 114 -7.81 0.91 0.14
N THR A 115 -7.72 2.01 0.88
CA THR A 115 -7.75 2.03 2.35
C THR A 115 -9.01 2.70 2.89
N LEU A 116 -9.77 3.34 2.01
CA LEU A 116 -11.07 3.94 2.29
C LEU A 116 -11.98 3.69 1.09
N ILE A 117 -13.13 3.06 1.33
CA ILE A 117 -14.16 2.84 0.32
C ILE A 117 -15.48 3.43 0.80
N ASP A 118 -15.90 4.55 0.20
CA ASP A 118 -17.20 5.16 0.48
C ASP A 118 -18.21 4.75 -0.60
N ASN A 119 -19.02 3.74 -0.30
CA ASN A 119 -20.02 3.20 -1.24
C ASN A 119 -21.43 3.74 -0.97
N ASN A 120 -21.56 4.84 -0.23
CA ASN A 120 -22.84 5.50 -0.01
C ASN A 120 -23.34 6.14 -1.31
N GLN A 121 -24.66 6.25 -1.49
CA GLN A 121 -25.27 6.93 -2.65
C GLN A 121 -24.77 8.38 -2.82
N LYS A 122 -24.40 9.03 -1.71
CA LYS A 122 -23.80 10.35 -1.66
C LYS A 122 -22.50 10.25 -0.85
N PRO A 123 -21.36 9.95 -1.49
CA PRO A 123 -20.09 9.84 -0.80
C PRO A 123 -19.75 11.14 -0.06
N LYS A 124 -19.36 11.02 1.21
CA LYS A 124 -18.98 12.16 2.08
C LYS A 124 -17.46 12.32 2.16
N VAL A 125 -16.72 11.22 2.12
CA VAL A 125 -15.26 11.21 2.32
C VAL A 125 -14.49 10.79 1.08
N GLY A 126 -15.16 10.15 0.11
CA GLY A 126 -14.57 9.69 -1.14
C GLY A 126 -13.70 8.44 -0.97
N GLN A 127 -12.92 8.12 -2.00
CA GLN A 127 -12.07 6.93 -2.05
C GLN A 127 -10.64 7.30 -1.66
N SER A 128 -9.91 6.39 -0.99
CA SER A 128 -8.46 6.55 -0.76
C SER A 128 -7.70 5.34 -1.25
N LEU A 129 -6.76 5.54 -2.16
CA LEU A 129 -5.92 4.50 -2.76
C LEU A 129 -4.46 4.62 -2.33
N TRP A 130 -3.89 3.49 -1.95
CA TRP A 130 -2.55 3.41 -1.40
C TRP A 130 -1.76 2.35 -2.15
N GLN A 131 -0.50 2.67 -2.38
CA GLN A 131 0.47 1.78 -2.99
C GLN A 131 1.34 1.18 -1.89
N PHE A 132 1.16 -0.11 -1.65
CA PHE A 132 1.96 -0.92 -0.72
C PHE A 132 3.18 -1.45 -1.45
N GLN A 133 4.33 -1.41 -0.79
CA GLN A 133 5.63 -1.74 -1.36
C GLN A 133 6.42 -2.60 -0.39
N ILE A 134 7.02 -3.65 -0.92
CA ILE A 134 8.01 -4.46 -0.20
C ILE A 134 9.24 -4.63 -1.09
N MET A 135 10.42 -4.47 -0.51
CA MET A 135 11.68 -4.46 -1.25
C MET A 135 12.78 -5.10 -0.41
N THR A 136 13.72 -5.77 -1.08
CA THR A 136 14.96 -6.24 -0.48
C THR A 136 16.12 -5.34 -0.89
N GLU A 137 17.09 -5.16 0.01
CA GLU A 137 18.36 -4.50 -0.28
C GLU A 137 19.46 -5.25 0.49
N GLY A 138 20.31 -5.98 -0.24
CA GLY A 138 21.28 -6.90 0.37
C GLY A 138 20.58 -7.95 1.24
N ASN A 139 20.95 -8.03 2.52
CA ASN A 139 20.36 -8.94 3.50
C ASN A 139 19.15 -8.35 4.24
N LYS A 140 18.64 -7.19 3.81
CA LYS A 140 17.58 -6.46 4.51
C LYS A 140 16.31 -6.40 3.69
N VAL A 141 15.19 -6.24 4.38
CA VAL A 141 13.86 -6.10 3.81
C VAL A 141 13.22 -4.84 4.37
N SER A 142 12.41 -4.18 3.56
CA SER A 142 11.62 -3.02 3.95
C SER A 142 10.20 -3.15 3.41
N PHE A 143 9.21 -2.78 4.23
CA PHE A 143 7.80 -2.70 3.87
C PHE A 143 7.26 -1.31 4.22
N TRP A 144 6.64 -0.64 3.24
CA TRP A 144 6.08 0.70 3.40
C TRP A 144 4.90 0.94 2.46
N ASN A 145 4.27 2.10 2.58
CA ASN A 145 3.18 2.52 1.69
C ASN A 145 3.34 3.97 1.25
N LEU A 146 2.60 4.32 0.21
CA LEU A 146 2.46 5.69 -0.30
C LEU A 146 0.99 5.92 -0.62
N LYS A 147 0.41 7.03 -0.14
CA LYS A 147 -0.89 7.48 -0.64
C LYS A 147 -0.71 7.90 -2.10
N SER A 148 -1.48 7.31 -3.01
CA SER A 148 -1.38 7.67 -4.42
C SER A 148 -2.11 8.99 -4.67
N SER A 149 -1.38 10.01 -5.13
CA SER A 149 -1.93 11.28 -5.62
C SER A 149 -2.33 11.23 -7.09
N SER A 150 -1.93 10.16 -7.80
CA SER A 150 -1.81 10.14 -9.27
C SER A 150 -2.95 9.42 -9.99
N PHE A 151 -3.88 8.83 -9.25
CA PHE A 151 -5.13 8.39 -9.83
C PHE A 151 -6.05 9.59 -9.77
N GLY A 152 -6.31 10.21 -10.92
CA GLY A 152 -7.26 11.31 -11.05
C GLY A 152 -8.64 10.93 -10.54
N ALA A 153 -9.64 11.77 -10.77
CA ALA A 153 -11.03 11.49 -10.47
C ALA A 153 -11.64 10.36 -11.34
N GLU A 154 -10.92 9.24 -11.51
CA GLU A 154 -11.45 7.97 -12.01
C GLU A 154 -12.39 7.42 -10.93
N PRO A 155 -13.71 7.41 -11.18
CA PRO A 155 -14.69 7.04 -10.17
C PRO A 155 -14.75 5.54 -9.90
N ASN A 156 -14.07 4.71 -10.71
CA ASN A 156 -14.20 3.26 -10.66
C ASN A 156 -12.93 2.56 -10.12
N LEU A 157 -12.99 2.23 -8.83
CA LEU A 157 -11.96 1.49 -8.10
C LEU A 157 -11.59 0.15 -8.76
N GLU A 158 -12.55 -0.54 -9.39
CA GLU A 158 -12.25 -1.81 -10.07
C GLU A 158 -11.37 -1.62 -11.29
N ASN A 159 -11.59 -0.55 -12.07
CA ASN A 159 -10.78 -0.25 -13.24
C ASN A 159 -9.33 0.02 -12.82
N LEU A 160 -9.13 0.67 -11.68
CA LEU A 160 -7.80 0.95 -11.15
C LEU A 160 -7.07 -0.32 -10.70
N LEU A 161 -7.77 -1.24 -10.02
CA LEU A 161 -7.21 -2.55 -9.66
C LEU A 161 -6.85 -3.36 -10.91
N LYS A 162 -7.74 -3.41 -11.91
CA LYS A 162 -7.51 -4.12 -13.19
C LYS A 162 -6.35 -3.51 -13.98
N ALA A 163 -6.25 -2.18 -14.05
CA ALA A 163 -5.18 -1.47 -14.75
C ALA A 163 -3.78 -1.75 -14.17
N SER A 164 -3.72 -2.13 -12.89
CA SER A 164 -2.45 -2.55 -12.25
C SER A 164 -1.98 -3.94 -12.67
N GLY A 165 -2.77 -4.68 -13.47
CA GLY A 165 -2.53 -6.08 -13.81
C GLY A 165 -2.88 -7.06 -12.69
N ALA A 166 -3.56 -6.57 -11.64
CA ALA A 166 -3.99 -7.39 -10.53
C ALA A 166 -5.42 -7.91 -10.72
N THR A 167 -5.68 -9.07 -10.14
CA THR A 167 -7.02 -9.61 -9.91
C THR A 167 -7.39 -9.36 -8.44
N TYR A 168 -8.68 -9.37 -8.12
CA TYR A 168 -9.10 -9.21 -6.73
C TYR A 168 -10.31 -10.09 -6.39
N LYS A 169 -10.49 -10.34 -5.09
CA LYS A 169 -11.66 -11.00 -4.50
C LYS A 169 -12.10 -10.25 -3.25
N VAL A 170 -13.40 -10.21 -3.01
CA VAL A 170 -14.00 -9.60 -1.82
C VAL A 170 -14.65 -10.68 -0.97
N TYR A 171 -14.26 -10.71 0.30
CA TYR A 171 -14.79 -11.62 1.32
C TYR A 171 -15.55 -10.81 2.37
N GLN A 172 -16.70 -11.32 2.80
CA GLN A 172 -17.35 -10.87 4.02
C GLN A 172 -16.91 -11.81 5.15
N ARG A 173 -16.23 -11.27 6.17
CA ARG A 173 -15.75 -12.05 7.31
C ARG A 173 -16.77 -12.09 8.44
N SER A 174 -17.50 -11.00 8.63
CA SER A 174 -18.61 -10.87 9.59
C SER A 174 -19.61 -9.84 9.08
N HIS A 175 -20.62 -9.48 9.87
CA HIS A 175 -21.59 -8.44 9.49
C HIS A 175 -20.91 -7.11 9.14
N ASP A 176 -19.89 -6.74 9.91
CA ASP A 176 -19.22 -5.43 9.82
C ASP A 176 -17.75 -5.53 9.37
N GLU A 177 -17.27 -6.72 9.01
CA GLU A 177 -15.89 -6.92 8.57
C GLU A 177 -15.81 -7.48 7.15
N PHE A 178 -14.99 -6.82 6.33
CA PHE A 178 -14.75 -7.20 4.94
C PHE A 178 -13.26 -7.37 4.68
N GLU A 179 -12.91 -8.18 3.69
CA GLU A 179 -11.53 -8.35 3.25
C GLU A 179 -11.43 -8.29 1.74
N LEU A 180 -10.51 -7.47 1.24
CA LEU A 180 -10.12 -7.40 -0.17
C LEU A 180 -8.79 -8.13 -0.33
N LEU A 181 -8.78 -9.20 -1.10
CA LEU A 181 -7.57 -9.89 -1.51
C LEU A 181 -7.23 -9.46 -2.94
N VAL A 182 -6.08 -8.80 -3.12
CA VAL A 182 -5.53 -8.40 -4.41
C VAL A 182 -4.37 -9.31 -4.75
N THR A 183 -4.38 -9.89 -5.95
CA THR A 183 -3.34 -10.83 -6.42
C THR A 183 -2.78 -10.37 -7.76
N LYS A 184 -1.46 -10.28 -7.88
CA LYS A 184 -0.76 -9.99 -9.14
C LYS A 184 0.32 -11.03 -9.37
N LYS A 185 0.37 -11.57 -10.58
CA LYS A 185 1.39 -12.53 -11.00
C LYS A 185 2.30 -11.91 -12.06
N GLU A 186 3.60 -12.00 -11.85
CA GLU A 186 4.64 -11.52 -12.76
C GLU A 186 5.66 -12.64 -12.96
N GLY A 187 5.54 -13.39 -14.07
CA GLY A 187 6.34 -14.58 -14.30
C GLY A 187 6.10 -15.66 -13.23
N GLU A 188 7.16 -16.08 -12.56
CA GLU A 188 7.12 -17.06 -11.46
C GLU A 188 6.92 -16.45 -10.07
N ILE A 189 6.79 -15.12 -9.98
CA ILE A 189 6.51 -14.41 -8.72
C ILE A 189 5.03 -14.08 -8.64
N THR A 190 4.44 -14.31 -7.47
CA THR A 190 3.08 -13.89 -7.14
C THR A 190 3.08 -12.98 -5.92
N GLN A 191 2.35 -11.87 -6.04
CA GLN A 191 2.16 -10.84 -5.03
C GLN A 191 0.72 -10.94 -4.53
N TYR A 192 0.55 -11.02 -3.21
CA TYR A 192 -0.75 -11.11 -2.54
C TYR A 192 -0.88 -10.00 -1.50
N LEU A 193 -1.91 -9.19 -1.61
CA LEU A 193 -2.22 -8.14 -0.66
C LEU A 193 -3.61 -8.39 -0.08
N SER A 194 -3.68 -8.68 1.21
CA SER A 194 -4.93 -8.73 1.96
C SER A 194 -5.12 -7.41 2.70
N ILE A 195 -6.26 -6.76 2.51
CA ILE A 195 -6.69 -5.61 3.30
C ILE A 195 -8.00 -5.94 3.98
N ARG A 196 -8.02 -5.76 5.29
CA ARG A 196 -9.22 -5.96 6.11
C ARG A 196 -9.82 -4.62 6.47
N TYR A 197 -11.14 -4.53 6.41
CA TYR A 197 -11.90 -3.31 6.64
C TYR A 197 -12.92 -3.52 7.74
N ASP A 198 -13.10 -2.48 8.53
CA ASP A 198 -14.28 -2.32 9.36
C ASP A 198 -15.31 -1.47 8.59
N SER A 199 -16.56 -1.92 8.60
CA SER A 199 -17.72 -1.18 8.10
C SER A 199 -18.17 -0.20 9.16
N ILE A 200 -18.05 1.09 8.85
CA ILE A 200 -18.65 2.16 9.64
C ILE A 200 -20.02 2.41 9.02
N GLY A 201 -21.03 1.67 9.50
CA GLY A 201 -22.41 2.01 9.22
C GLY A 201 -22.68 3.45 9.61
N ASN A 202 -23.69 4.09 9.00
CA ASN A 202 -24.27 5.28 9.63
C ASN A 202 -24.70 4.84 11.03
N ALA A 203 -23.88 5.13 12.04
CA ALA A 203 -24.30 5.11 13.42
C ALA A 203 -25.58 5.92 13.41
N LYS A 204 -26.72 5.24 13.65
CA LYS A 204 -27.97 5.93 13.91
C LYS A 204 -27.60 6.99 14.93
N ALA A 205 -27.85 8.25 14.55
CA ALA A 205 -27.90 9.33 15.50
C ALA A 205 -28.97 8.92 16.51
N HIS A 206 -28.56 8.23 17.57
CA HIS A 206 -29.34 8.06 18.77
C HIS A 206 -29.16 9.36 19.54
N ASN A 207 -29.95 10.36 19.15
CA ASN A 207 -30.41 11.43 20.01
C ASN A 207 -31.94 11.30 20.11
#